data_AF-A0A2K5DET9-F1
#
_entry.id   AF-A0A2K5DET9-F1
#
_cell.length_a   1.000
_cell.length_b   1.000
_cell.length_c   1.000
_cell.angle_alpha   90.00
_cell.angle_beta   90.00
_cell.angle_gamma   90.00
#
_symmetry.space_group_name_H-M   'P 1'
#
loop_
_entity.id
_entity.type
_entity.pdbx_description
1 polymer ?
#
loop_
_entity_poly.entity_id
_entity_poly.type
_entity_poly.pdbx_seq_one_letter_code
_entity_poly.pdbx_strand_id
1 'polypeptide(L)'
;MALKQISSNKCFGGLQKVFEHVSVELNCKMKFAVYLPPKAETGKCPALYWLSGLICTEQNFVSKSGYHQAASEHGFFVIAPDASPRGCNVKGEDESWDFGAGAGFYVDATEDPWKTNYRMYSYVTEELPQLINANFPVDPQRTSIFGHGALICALKNPGKYKSAYNATHLVKSYPDSQLDILIDQGKDDRFLLDEQLLPDNFIAACTERKIPVAFRLQEGCDHSYYFISTFITDHIRHHAKYLNA
;
A
#
# COMPACT_ATOMS: atom_id res chain seq x y z
N MET A 1 17.60 3.61 12.49
CA MET A 1 17.48 5.03 12.12
C MET A 1 16.59 5.72 13.13
N ALA A 2 16.85 6.99 13.47
CA ALA A 2 16.02 7.71 14.44
C ALA A 2 14.69 8.15 13.78
N LEU A 3 13.57 7.79 14.39
CA LEU A 3 12.24 8.26 13.99
C LEU A 3 11.91 9.58 14.69
N LYS A 4 11.44 10.57 13.93
CA LYS A 4 10.89 11.81 14.47
C LYS A 4 9.36 11.76 14.37
N GLN A 5 8.67 11.73 15.52
CA GLN A 5 7.20 11.82 15.52
C GLN A 5 6.77 13.23 15.09
N ILE A 6 5.90 13.32 14.09
CA ILE A 6 5.33 14.56 13.56
C ILE A 6 3.96 14.83 14.16
N SER A 7 3.13 13.81 14.31
CA SER A 7 1.80 13.93 14.92
C SER A 7 1.36 12.62 15.58
N SER A 8 0.39 12.73 16.49
CA SER A 8 -0.23 11.59 17.17
C SER A 8 -1.65 11.95 17.60
N ASN A 9 -2.65 11.26 17.05
CA ASN A 9 -4.07 11.52 17.27
C ASN A 9 -4.77 10.24 17.69
N LYS A 10 -5.64 10.31 18.71
CA LYS A 10 -6.44 9.15 19.13
C LYS A 10 -7.59 8.93 18.14
N CYS A 11 -7.79 7.69 17.69
CA CYS A 11 -8.87 7.33 16.77
C CYS A 11 -9.32 5.87 17.02
N PHE A 12 -10.62 5.65 17.31
CA PHE A 12 -11.19 4.34 17.64
C PHE A 12 -10.39 3.55 18.70
N GLY A 13 -9.98 4.22 19.77
CA GLY A 13 -9.19 3.64 20.86
C GLY A 13 -7.68 3.57 20.57
N GLY A 14 -7.27 3.42 19.31
CA GLY A 14 -5.88 3.41 18.88
C GLY A 14 -5.29 4.79 18.64
N LEU A 15 -4.07 4.82 18.07
CA LEU A 15 -3.32 6.04 17.76
C LEU A 15 -2.93 6.10 16.29
N GLN A 16 -3.45 7.11 15.58
CA GLN A 16 -2.97 7.51 14.26
C GLN A 16 -1.78 8.45 14.41
N LYS A 17 -0.60 8.01 13.98
CA LYS A 17 0.64 8.77 14.06
C LYS A 17 1.23 9.04 12.68
N VAL A 18 2.07 10.06 12.60
CA VAL A 18 2.92 10.34 11.43
C VAL A 18 4.34 10.48 11.92
N PHE A 19 5.27 9.86 11.20
CA PHE A 19 6.69 9.92 11.50
C PHE A 19 7.47 10.42 10.28
N GLU A 20 8.60 11.05 10.56
CA GLU A 20 9.62 11.42 9.58
C GLU A 20 10.91 10.64 9.89
N HIS A 21 11.61 10.21 8.84
CA HIS A 21 12.92 9.59 8.92
C HIS A 21 13.77 9.95 7.70
N VAL A 22 15.09 9.70 7.78
CA VAL A 22 16.00 9.86 6.63
C VAL A 22 16.14 8.49 5.97
N SER A 23 15.61 8.37 4.76
CA SER A 23 15.63 7.12 4.00
C SER A 23 17.00 6.90 3.36
N VAL A 24 17.53 5.69 3.52
CA VAL A 24 18.76 5.24 2.85
C VAL A 24 18.48 4.86 1.40
N GLU A 25 17.38 4.16 1.10
CA GLU A 25 17.07 3.79 -0.29
C GLU A 25 16.76 5.01 -1.16
N LEU A 26 16.09 6.02 -0.59
CA LEU A 26 15.59 7.18 -1.34
C LEU A 26 16.47 8.42 -1.22
N ASN A 27 17.51 8.38 -0.38
CA ASN A 27 18.45 9.48 -0.14
C ASN A 27 17.76 10.83 0.18
N CYS A 28 16.63 10.78 0.90
CA CYS A 28 15.85 11.97 1.27
C CYS A 28 15.13 11.76 2.61
N LYS A 29 14.51 12.82 3.13
CA LYS A 29 13.57 12.68 4.24
C LYS A 29 12.26 12.11 3.71
N MET A 30 11.71 11.16 4.45
CA MET A 30 10.43 10.52 4.14
C MET A 30 9.47 10.64 5.30
N LYS A 31 8.20 10.82 4.98
CA LYS A 31 7.11 10.69 5.94
C LYS A 31 6.32 9.43 5.66
N PHE A 32 5.83 8.81 6.74
CA PHE A 32 4.86 7.74 6.67
C PHE A 32 3.90 7.86 7.84
N ALA A 33 2.66 7.43 7.61
CA ALA A 33 1.64 7.33 8.63
C ALA A 33 1.57 5.90 9.16
N VAL A 34 1.29 5.76 10.46
CA VAL A 34 1.07 4.46 11.11
C VAL A 34 -0.09 4.55 12.09
N TYR A 35 -1.01 3.61 11.99
CA TYR A 35 -2.06 3.40 12.99
C TYR A 35 -1.71 2.23 13.90
N LEU A 36 -1.72 2.52 15.20
CA LEU A 36 -1.51 1.56 16.26
C LEU A 36 -2.88 1.17 16.83
N PRO A 37 -3.35 -0.07 16.65
CA PRO A 37 -4.60 -0.53 17.25
C PRO A 37 -4.45 -0.63 18.78
N PRO A 38 -5.55 -0.58 19.56
CA PRO A 38 -5.50 -0.79 21.02
C PRO A 38 -4.76 -2.07 21.44
N LYS A 39 -4.91 -3.13 20.65
CA LYS A 39 -4.25 -4.43 20.88
C LYS A 39 -2.72 -4.36 20.94
N ALA A 40 -2.12 -3.36 20.30
CA ALA A 40 -0.67 -3.14 20.30
C ALA A 40 -0.09 -2.83 21.70
N GLU A 41 -0.92 -2.45 22.67
CA GLU A 41 -0.51 -2.25 24.07
C GLU A 41 -0.17 -3.58 24.77
N THR A 42 -0.77 -4.69 24.31
CA THR A 42 -0.68 -6.01 24.99
C THR A 42 0.21 -7.02 24.27
N GLY A 43 0.68 -6.72 23.05
CA GLY A 43 1.52 -7.64 22.30
C GLY A 43 1.73 -7.26 20.85
N LYS A 44 2.48 -8.11 20.14
CA LYS A 44 2.76 -7.92 18.71
C LYS A 44 1.51 -8.13 17.86
N CYS A 45 1.23 -7.21 16.95
CA CYS A 45 0.10 -7.29 16.03
C CYS A 45 0.56 -7.42 14.57
N PRO A 46 -0.27 -7.97 13.66
CA PRO A 46 0.01 -7.97 12.23
C PRO A 46 0.16 -6.56 11.65
N ALA A 47 0.72 -6.47 10.44
CA ALA A 47 0.80 -5.23 9.67
C ALA A 47 0.12 -5.33 8.31
N LEU A 48 -0.61 -4.27 7.95
CA LEU A 48 -1.17 -4.05 6.62
C LEU A 48 -0.56 -2.77 6.02
N TYR A 49 0.05 -2.89 4.85
CA TYR A 49 0.62 -1.75 4.13
C TYR A 49 -0.35 -1.25 3.06
N TRP A 50 -0.69 0.05 3.11
CA TRP A 50 -1.46 0.74 2.08
C TRP A 50 -0.54 1.53 1.15
N LEU A 51 -0.63 1.28 -0.15
CA LEU A 51 0.10 2.03 -1.17
C LEU A 51 -0.85 2.97 -1.93
N SER A 52 -0.71 4.27 -1.67
CA SER A 52 -1.51 5.32 -2.31
C SER A 52 -1.23 5.46 -3.81
N GLY A 53 -2.18 6.05 -4.54
CA GLY A 53 -2.02 6.37 -5.96
C GLY A 53 -1.27 7.68 -6.21
N LEU A 54 -1.33 8.14 -7.46
CA LEU A 54 -0.70 9.37 -7.94
C LEU A 54 -1.07 10.60 -7.08
N ILE A 55 -0.13 11.54 -6.97
CA ILE A 55 -0.25 12.83 -6.25
C ILE A 55 -0.37 12.69 -4.73
N CYS A 56 -0.78 11.53 -4.22
CA CYS A 56 -1.04 11.33 -2.80
C CYS A 56 0.22 11.41 -1.94
N THR A 57 0.01 11.69 -0.66
CA THR A 57 1.02 11.58 0.39
C THR A 57 0.59 10.54 1.43
N GLU A 58 1.28 10.50 2.58
CA GLU A 58 0.88 9.69 3.73
C GLU A 58 -0.46 10.14 4.37
N GLN A 59 -0.98 11.31 3.97
CA GLN A 59 -2.19 11.90 4.58
C GLN A 59 -3.50 11.47 3.91
N ASN A 60 -3.53 11.26 2.60
CA ASN A 60 -4.79 11.08 1.85
C ASN A 60 -5.60 9.90 2.38
N PHE A 61 -4.96 8.74 2.52
CA PHE A 61 -5.62 7.54 3.03
C PHE A 61 -6.07 7.70 4.47
N VAL A 62 -5.18 8.17 5.35
CA VAL A 62 -5.48 8.24 6.78
C VAL A 62 -6.51 9.29 7.14
N SER A 63 -6.75 10.27 6.27
CA SER A 63 -7.78 11.30 6.51
C SER A 63 -9.11 11.01 5.82
N LYS A 64 -9.12 10.23 4.72
CA LYS A 64 -10.30 10.11 3.84
C LYS A 64 -10.89 8.71 3.74
N SER A 65 -10.13 7.65 4.04
CA SER A 65 -10.61 6.27 3.81
C SER A 65 -11.56 5.75 4.88
N GLY A 66 -11.49 6.25 6.12
CA GLY A 66 -12.33 5.75 7.22
C GLY A 66 -11.93 4.37 7.77
N TYR A 67 -10.77 3.83 7.38
CA TYR A 67 -10.34 2.47 7.72
C TYR A 67 -10.19 2.16 9.22
N HIS A 68 -10.00 3.18 10.06
CA HIS A 68 -9.57 3.04 11.46
C HIS A 68 -10.46 2.14 12.30
N GLN A 69 -11.79 2.24 12.13
CA GLN A 69 -12.74 1.46 12.92
C GLN A 69 -12.48 -0.03 12.76
N ALA A 70 -12.51 -0.51 11.51
CA ALA A 70 -12.34 -1.91 11.20
C ALA A 70 -10.90 -2.40 11.55
N ALA A 71 -9.88 -1.57 11.33
CA ALA A 71 -8.50 -1.90 11.72
C ALA A 71 -8.34 -2.03 13.25
N SER A 72 -9.02 -1.18 14.03
CA SER A 72 -9.06 -1.27 15.49
C SER A 72 -9.74 -2.56 15.95
N GLU A 73 -10.93 -2.86 15.39
CA GLU A 73 -11.72 -4.06 15.70
C GLU A 73 -10.94 -5.36 15.39
N HIS A 74 -10.22 -5.40 14.27
CA HIS A 74 -9.43 -6.58 13.87
C HIS A 74 -8.01 -6.62 14.45
N GLY A 75 -7.54 -5.52 15.06
CA GLY A 75 -6.32 -5.48 15.86
C GLY A 75 -5.03 -5.64 15.06
N PHE A 76 -4.86 -4.90 13.96
CA PHE A 76 -3.61 -4.85 13.22
C PHE A 76 -3.16 -3.42 12.90
N PHE A 77 -1.86 -3.26 12.70
CA PHE A 77 -1.25 -2.01 12.27
C PHE A 77 -1.64 -1.70 10.82
N VAL A 78 -1.83 -0.42 10.51
CA VAL A 78 -1.90 0.04 9.12
C VAL A 78 -0.81 1.07 8.89
N ILE A 79 0.00 0.84 7.86
CA ILE A 79 1.15 1.66 7.49
C ILE A 79 0.88 2.25 6.10
N ALA A 80 0.96 3.57 5.98
CA ALA A 80 0.78 4.29 4.72
C ALA A 80 2.02 5.17 4.44
N PRO A 81 2.98 4.71 3.61
CA PRO A 81 4.06 5.56 3.14
C PRO A 81 3.57 6.67 2.18
N ASP A 82 4.44 7.63 1.92
CA ASP A 82 4.33 8.52 0.76
C ASP A 82 4.46 7.73 -0.57
N ALA A 83 4.03 8.31 -1.68
CA ALA A 83 4.03 7.70 -3.01
C ALA A 83 5.35 7.87 -3.77
N SER A 84 6.25 8.75 -3.31
CA SER A 84 7.55 9.02 -3.92
C SER A 84 8.54 9.61 -2.91
N PRO A 85 9.84 9.70 -3.26
CA PRO A 85 10.78 10.64 -2.63
C PRO A 85 10.24 12.07 -2.70
N ARG A 86 10.69 12.92 -1.76
CA ARG A 86 10.27 14.33 -1.67
C ARG A 86 11.46 15.25 -1.46
N GLY A 87 11.43 16.42 -2.12
CA GLY A 87 12.44 17.47 -1.95
C GLY A 87 13.83 17.07 -2.42
N CYS A 88 13.91 16.23 -3.44
CA CYS A 88 15.18 15.74 -4.00
C CYS A 88 15.84 16.74 -4.96
N ASN A 89 15.07 17.72 -5.45
CA ASN A 89 15.47 18.71 -6.47
C ASN A 89 15.96 18.03 -7.77
N VAL A 90 15.34 16.92 -8.15
CA VAL A 90 15.61 16.23 -9.40
C VAL A 90 14.95 17.01 -10.54
N LYS A 91 15.73 17.37 -11.57
CA LYS A 91 15.20 18.11 -12.72
C LYS A 91 14.06 17.33 -13.39
N GLY A 92 12.89 17.96 -13.51
CA GLY A 92 11.69 17.38 -14.12
C GLY A 92 10.74 16.72 -13.13
N GLU A 93 11.08 16.61 -11.84
CA GLU A 93 10.26 15.84 -10.89
C GLU A 93 8.92 16.50 -10.53
N ASP A 94 8.79 17.81 -10.73
CA ASP A 94 7.59 18.57 -10.40
C ASP A 94 6.85 19.08 -11.66
N GLU A 95 7.21 18.60 -12.86
CA GLU A 95 6.67 19.10 -14.13
C GLU A 95 5.32 18.47 -14.52
N SER A 96 5.06 17.24 -14.08
CA SER A 96 3.81 16.52 -14.37
C SER A 96 3.24 15.85 -13.13
N TRP A 97 1.93 15.60 -13.14
CA TRP A 97 1.22 14.95 -12.03
C TRP A 97 1.34 13.43 -12.06
N ASP A 98 1.63 12.86 -13.24
CA ASP A 98 1.74 11.43 -13.51
C ASP A 98 3.20 10.95 -13.59
N PHE A 99 4.17 11.81 -13.24
CA PHE A 99 5.60 11.48 -13.26
C PHE A 99 6.37 12.29 -12.22
N GLY A 100 7.39 11.69 -11.60
CA GLY A 100 8.18 12.36 -10.56
C GLY A 100 7.50 12.37 -9.18
N ALA A 101 7.45 13.53 -8.53
CA ALA A 101 7.00 13.69 -7.17
C ALA A 101 5.49 13.38 -7.03
N GLY A 102 5.16 12.39 -6.20
CA GLY A 102 3.82 11.82 -6.07
C GLY A 102 3.54 10.70 -7.07
N ALA A 103 4.50 10.32 -7.91
CA ALA A 103 4.34 9.34 -8.98
C ALA A 103 5.58 8.42 -9.07
N GLY A 104 5.95 7.78 -7.97
CA GLY A 104 7.11 6.88 -7.92
C GLY A 104 6.88 5.49 -8.51
N PHE A 105 5.62 5.14 -8.84
CA PHE A 105 5.17 3.85 -9.43
C PHE A 105 5.63 2.58 -8.71
N TYR A 106 6.21 2.68 -7.51
CA TYR A 106 6.71 1.55 -6.73
C TYR A 106 7.73 0.69 -7.50
N VAL A 107 8.63 1.35 -8.24
CA VAL A 107 9.77 0.74 -8.93
C VAL A 107 11.10 1.21 -8.34
N ASP A 108 12.17 0.54 -8.73
CA ASP A 108 13.53 1.07 -8.59
C ASP A 108 13.99 1.57 -9.96
N ALA A 109 14.11 2.89 -10.10
CA ALA A 109 14.58 3.52 -11.33
C ALA A 109 16.03 3.12 -11.64
N THR A 110 16.32 2.84 -12.91
CA THR A 110 17.67 2.50 -13.40
C THR A 110 18.36 3.65 -14.11
N GLU A 111 17.57 4.61 -14.61
CA GLU A 111 18.05 5.72 -15.44
C GLU A 111 18.31 6.99 -14.63
N ASP A 112 19.34 7.73 -15.01
CA ASP A 112 19.57 9.08 -14.51
C ASP A 112 18.52 10.06 -15.05
N PRO A 113 18.12 11.09 -14.29
CA PRO A 113 18.59 11.43 -12.94
C PRO A 113 17.84 10.70 -11.80
N TRP A 114 16.91 9.79 -12.11
CA TRP A 114 15.95 9.19 -11.15
C TRP A 114 16.58 8.13 -10.24
N LYS A 115 17.56 7.39 -10.76
CA LYS A 115 18.20 6.22 -10.13
C LYS A 115 18.60 6.42 -8.66
N THR A 116 19.04 7.62 -8.29
CA THR A 116 19.54 7.94 -6.95
C THR A 116 18.45 7.98 -5.88
N ASN A 117 17.26 8.47 -6.22
CA ASN A 117 16.19 8.72 -5.25
C ASN A 117 14.97 7.83 -5.48
N TYR A 118 14.60 7.54 -6.73
CA TYR A 118 13.35 6.87 -7.09
C TYR A 118 13.47 5.34 -6.96
N ARG A 119 13.72 4.88 -5.74
CA ARG A 119 13.88 3.47 -5.33
C ARG A 119 12.71 3.00 -4.46
N MET A 120 11.49 3.35 -4.86
CA MET A 120 10.28 3.13 -4.07
C MET A 120 9.96 1.65 -3.87
N TYR A 121 10.38 0.78 -4.79
CA TYR A 121 10.27 -0.66 -4.60
C TYR A 121 11.10 -1.12 -3.40
N SER A 122 12.41 -0.85 -3.41
CA SER A 122 13.31 -1.21 -2.29
C SER A 122 12.89 -0.53 -0.97
N TYR A 123 12.40 0.71 -1.02
CA TYR A 123 11.88 1.38 0.17
C TYR A 123 10.68 0.64 0.79
N VAL A 124 9.68 0.30 -0.01
CA VAL A 124 8.43 -0.32 0.48
C VAL A 124 8.62 -1.79 0.84
N THR A 125 9.51 -2.52 0.15
CA THR A 125 9.71 -3.95 0.42
C THR A 125 10.79 -4.20 1.47
N GLU A 126 11.84 -3.39 1.56
CA GLU A 126 12.97 -3.64 2.46
C GLU A 126 13.06 -2.62 3.59
N GLU A 127 13.34 -1.35 3.26
CA GLU A 127 13.71 -0.35 4.26
C GLU A 127 12.57 -0.06 5.26
N LEU A 128 11.38 0.25 4.75
CA LEU A 128 10.24 0.61 5.59
C LEU A 128 9.77 -0.56 6.46
N PRO A 129 9.63 -1.80 5.96
CA PRO A 129 9.31 -2.95 6.81
C PRO A 129 10.35 -3.20 7.90
N GLN A 130 11.65 -3.10 7.60
CA GLN A 130 12.70 -3.22 8.62
C GLN A 130 12.59 -2.13 9.68
N LEU A 131 12.34 -0.88 9.25
CA LEU A 131 12.14 0.25 10.15
C LEU A 131 10.90 0.06 11.05
N ILE A 132 9.80 -0.43 10.50
CA ILE A 132 8.57 -0.71 11.25
C ILE A 132 8.81 -1.81 12.29
N ASN A 133 9.40 -2.93 11.87
CA ASN A 133 9.67 -4.08 12.74
C ASN A 133 10.63 -3.75 13.90
N ALA A 134 11.54 -2.80 13.68
CA ALA A 134 12.50 -2.37 14.70
C ALA A 134 11.91 -1.38 15.73
N ASN A 135 10.84 -0.65 15.39
CA ASN A 135 10.35 0.47 16.22
C ASN A 135 8.92 0.29 16.75
N PHE A 136 8.17 -0.68 16.24
CA PHE A 136 6.78 -0.93 16.65
C PHE A 136 6.59 -2.40 17.02
N PRO A 137 5.62 -2.74 17.90
CA PRO A 137 5.30 -4.13 18.23
C PRO A 137 4.49 -4.77 17.09
N VAL A 138 5.15 -4.93 15.94
CA VAL A 138 4.62 -5.62 14.76
C VAL A 138 5.16 -7.05 14.74
N ASP A 139 4.34 -7.98 14.26
CA ASP A 139 4.75 -9.33 13.94
C ASP A 139 5.26 -9.40 12.49
N PRO A 140 6.58 -9.57 12.26
CA PRO A 140 7.15 -9.53 10.91
C PRO A 140 6.69 -10.68 10.02
N GLN A 141 6.16 -11.79 10.59
CA GLN A 141 5.69 -12.94 9.83
C GLN A 141 4.22 -12.80 9.36
N ARG A 142 3.50 -11.79 9.87
CA ARG A 142 2.09 -11.54 9.57
C ARG A 142 1.92 -10.17 8.94
N THR A 143 2.29 -10.10 7.66
CA THR A 143 2.24 -8.88 6.86
C THR A 143 1.40 -9.07 5.60
N SER A 144 0.59 -8.08 5.24
CA SER A 144 -0.14 -7.99 3.97
C SER A 144 -0.01 -6.59 3.36
N ILE A 145 -0.38 -6.45 2.08
CA ILE A 145 -0.23 -5.19 1.34
C ILE A 145 -1.40 -5.00 0.35
N PHE A 146 -1.87 -3.76 0.16
CA PHE A 146 -2.93 -3.39 -0.79
C PHE A 146 -2.76 -1.95 -1.30
N GLY A 147 -3.46 -1.61 -2.39
CA GLY A 147 -3.31 -0.32 -3.09
C GLY A 147 -2.53 -0.41 -4.41
N HIS A 148 -2.14 0.73 -4.97
CA HIS A 148 -1.69 0.87 -6.37
C HIS A 148 -0.47 0.00 -6.74
N GLY A 149 0.57 -0.04 -5.90
CA GLY A 149 1.80 -0.84 -6.17
C GLY A 149 1.81 -2.25 -5.58
N ALA A 150 0.74 -2.69 -4.95
CA ALA A 150 0.79 -3.74 -3.92
C ALA A 150 1.25 -5.14 -4.41
N LEU A 151 1.22 -5.40 -5.70
CA LEU A 151 1.43 -6.75 -6.29
C LEU A 151 2.61 -6.82 -7.18
N ILE A 152 3.03 -5.68 -7.71
CA ILE A 152 4.41 -5.61 -8.09
C ILE A 152 5.24 -5.96 -6.85
N CYS A 153 4.89 -5.42 -5.68
CA CYS A 153 5.47 -5.84 -4.41
C CYS A 153 5.16 -7.31 -4.05
N ALA A 154 3.90 -7.75 -4.03
CA ALA A 154 3.59 -9.10 -3.56
C ALA A 154 4.05 -10.23 -4.49
N LEU A 155 3.83 -10.10 -5.80
CA LEU A 155 4.16 -11.16 -6.76
C LEU A 155 5.67 -11.27 -7.01
N LYS A 156 6.45 -10.20 -6.82
CA LYS A 156 7.92 -10.27 -6.83
C LYS A 156 8.51 -10.82 -5.53
N ASN A 157 7.72 -10.95 -4.46
CA ASN A 157 8.17 -11.42 -3.15
C ASN A 157 7.29 -12.58 -2.64
N PRO A 158 7.26 -13.74 -3.35
CA PRO A 158 6.44 -14.88 -2.95
C PRO A 158 6.77 -15.32 -1.51
N GLY A 159 5.73 -15.53 -0.70
CA GLY A 159 5.85 -15.90 0.72
C GLY A 159 6.07 -14.76 1.70
N LYS A 160 6.37 -13.53 1.23
CA LYS A 160 6.55 -12.35 2.09
C LYS A 160 5.23 -11.74 2.58
N TYR A 161 4.19 -11.81 1.76
CA TYR A 161 2.87 -11.22 2.04
C TYR A 161 1.78 -12.30 2.08
N LYS A 162 0.80 -12.16 2.97
CA LYS A 162 -0.32 -13.12 3.11
C LYS A 162 -1.46 -12.89 2.09
N SER A 163 -1.57 -11.69 1.52
CA SER A 163 -2.58 -11.30 0.50
C SER A 163 -2.17 -10.01 -0.25
N ALA A 164 -2.70 -9.76 -1.46
CA ALA A 164 -2.32 -8.66 -2.39
C ALA A 164 -3.42 -8.29 -3.45
N TYR A 165 -3.24 -7.23 -4.28
CA TYR A 165 -4.29 -6.59 -5.16
C TYR A 165 -3.95 -6.09 -6.62
N ASN A 166 -3.92 -6.83 -7.77
CA ASN A 166 -3.47 -6.48 -9.21
C ASN A 166 -1.96 -6.45 -9.77
N ALA A 167 -1.43 -7.47 -10.48
CA ALA A 167 -0.40 -7.23 -11.55
C ALA A 167 -0.28 -8.39 -12.57
N THR A 168 -0.74 -8.12 -13.80
CA THR A 168 -1.04 -9.10 -14.86
C THR A 168 0.15 -9.96 -15.31
N HIS A 169 1.33 -9.36 -15.46
CA HIS A 169 2.50 -10.10 -15.96
C HIS A 169 3.13 -11.00 -14.90
N LEU A 170 3.14 -10.56 -13.63
CA LEU A 170 3.82 -11.29 -12.56
C LEU A 170 3.02 -12.52 -12.10
N VAL A 171 1.69 -12.51 -12.25
CA VAL A 171 0.82 -13.68 -11.99
C VAL A 171 1.24 -14.87 -12.84
N LYS A 172 1.67 -14.64 -14.09
CA LYS A 172 2.09 -15.71 -15.00
C LYS A 172 3.32 -16.47 -14.52
N SER A 173 4.14 -15.89 -13.65
CA SER A 173 5.36 -16.48 -13.10
C SER A 173 5.31 -16.74 -11.59
N TYR A 174 4.18 -16.49 -10.92
CA TYR A 174 4.07 -16.63 -9.46
C TYR A 174 4.09 -18.12 -9.05
N PRO A 175 4.91 -18.53 -8.05
CA PRO A 175 4.94 -19.92 -7.56
C PRO A 175 3.64 -20.29 -6.83
N ASP A 176 3.39 -21.59 -6.61
CA ASP A 176 2.13 -22.19 -6.13
C ASP A 176 1.68 -21.82 -4.69
N SER A 177 2.00 -20.62 -4.22
CA SER A 177 1.39 -20.01 -3.03
C SER A 177 -0.02 -19.52 -3.39
N GLN A 178 -1.02 -19.99 -2.65
CA GLN A 178 -2.39 -19.53 -2.82
C GLN A 178 -2.53 -18.10 -2.25
N LEU A 179 -2.50 -17.10 -3.14
CA LEU A 179 -2.93 -15.73 -2.83
C LEU A 179 -4.41 -15.60 -3.19
N ASP A 180 -5.24 -15.25 -2.21
CA ASP A 180 -6.64 -14.90 -2.45
C ASP A 180 -6.75 -13.38 -2.67
N ILE A 181 -7.03 -13.00 -3.90
CA ILE A 181 -7.04 -11.61 -4.36
C ILE A 181 -8.48 -11.09 -4.36
N LEU A 182 -8.72 -9.93 -3.76
CA LEU A 182 -10.00 -9.21 -3.83
C LEU A 182 -9.78 -7.96 -4.66
N ILE A 183 -10.60 -7.68 -5.68
CA ILE A 183 -10.55 -6.47 -6.52
C ILE A 183 -11.91 -5.77 -6.51
N ASP A 184 -11.94 -4.50 -6.10
CA ASP A 184 -13.07 -3.59 -6.30
C ASP A 184 -12.70 -2.52 -7.34
N GLN A 185 -13.51 -2.43 -8.39
CA GLN A 185 -13.37 -1.43 -9.45
C GLN A 185 -14.64 -0.62 -9.55
N GLY A 186 -14.54 0.71 -9.52
CA GLY A 186 -15.66 1.59 -9.86
C GLY A 186 -15.97 1.50 -11.35
N LYS A 187 -17.24 1.29 -11.71
CA LYS A 187 -17.65 1.19 -13.12
C LYS A 187 -17.64 2.54 -13.84
N ASP A 188 -17.87 3.61 -13.09
CA ASP A 188 -17.89 5.00 -13.59
C ASP A 188 -16.52 5.67 -13.39
N ASP A 189 -15.48 4.88 -13.12
CA ASP A 189 -14.11 5.32 -12.99
C ASP A 189 -13.58 5.76 -14.36
N ARG A 190 -13.22 7.05 -14.46
CA ARG A 190 -12.68 7.61 -15.69
C ARG A 190 -11.40 6.91 -16.17
N PHE A 191 -10.54 6.44 -15.26
CA PHE A 191 -9.30 5.76 -15.64
C PHE A 191 -9.55 4.31 -16.12
N LEU A 192 -10.70 3.73 -15.77
CA LEU A 192 -11.18 2.49 -16.39
C LEU A 192 -11.63 2.78 -17.83
N LEU A 193 -12.44 3.83 -18.03
CA LEU A 193 -12.97 4.22 -19.33
C LEU A 193 -11.86 4.70 -20.29
N ASP A 194 -10.83 5.35 -19.76
CA ASP A 194 -9.63 5.81 -20.47
C ASP A 194 -8.58 4.68 -20.64
N GLU A 195 -8.95 3.42 -20.37
CA GLU A 195 -8.13 2.21 -20.58
C GLU A 195 -6.79 2.16 -19.82
N GLN A 196 -6.67 2.86 -18.68
CA GLN A 196 -5.45 2.84 -17.87
C GLN A 196 -5.39 1.65 -16.89
N LEU A 197 -6.55 1.18 -16.40
CA LEU A 197 -6.61 0.19 -15.31
C LEU A 197 -6.62 -1.26 -15.80
N LEU A 198 -7.28 -1.54 -16.93
CA LEU A 198 -7.31 -2.83 -17.63
C LEU A 198 -7.49 -4.08 -16.73
N PRO A 199 -8.49 -4.12 -15.82
CA PRO A 199 -8.66 -5.22 -14.85
C PRO A 199 -8.90 -6.58 -15.52
N ASP A 200 -9.58 -6.62 -16.68
CA ASP A 200 -9.89 -7.86 -17.39
C ASP A 200 -8.63 -8.63 -17.81
N ASN A 201 -7.56 -7.91 -18.18
CA ASN A 201 -6.27 -8.51 -18.49
C ASN A 201 -5.70 -9.27 -17.28
N PHE A 202 -5.85 -8.70 -16.09
CA PHE A 202 -5.40 -9.32 -14.84
C PHE A 202 -6.22 -10.56 -14.48
N ILE A 203 -7.55 -10.46 -14.60
CA ILE A 203 -8.48 -11.56 -14.33
C ILE A 203 -8.22 -12.74 -15.27
N ALA A 204 -7.98 -12.47 -16.56
CA ALA A 204 -7.61 -13.49 -17.53
C ALA A 204 -6.32 -14.22 -17.12
N ALA A 205 -5.27 -13.47 -16.74
CA ALA A 205 -4.01 -14.06 -16.28
C ALA A 205 -4.17 -14.90 -14.99
N CYS A 206 -5.01 -14.45 -14.04
CA CYS A 206 -5.31 -15.23 -12.82
C CYS A 206 -6.06 -16.53 -13.15
N THR A 207 -7.02 -16.46 -14.08
CA THR A 207 -7.82 -17.61 -14.52
C THR A 207 -6.93 -18.68 -15.17
N GLU A 208 -6.02 -18.28 -16.07
CA GLU A 208 -5.04 -19.19 -16.69
C GLU A 208 -4.16 -19.90 -15.66
N ARG A 209 -3.80 -19.20 -14.58
CA ARG A 209 -2.92 -19.69 -13.51
C ARG A 209 -3.66 -20.32 -12.33
N LYS A 210 -4.99 -20.37 -12.37
CA LYS A 210 -5.85 -20.84 -11.27
C LYS A 210 -5.59 -20.11 -9.94
N ILE A 211 -5.23 -18.84 -10.00
CA ILE A 211 -5.11 -17.98 -8.82
C ILE A 211 -6.52 -17.45 -8.47
N PRO A 212 -7.03 -17.66 -7.24
CA PRO A 212 -8.32 -17.12 -6.84
C PRO A 212 -8.35 -15.60 -6.88
N VAL A 213 -9.27 -15.05 -7.68
CA VAL A 213 -9.55 -13.60 -7.74
C VAL A 213 -11.04 -13.35 -7.59
N ALA A 214 -11.42 -12.58 -6.58
CA ALA A 214 -12.76 -12.05 -6.39
C ALA A 214 -12.80 -10.63 -6.97
N PHE A 215 -13.25 -10.50 -8.22
CA PHE A 215 -13.44 -9.20 -8.87
C PHE A 215 -14.88 -8.71 -8.69
N ARG A 216 -15.04 -7.47 -8.21
CA ARG A 216 -16.32 -6.79 -8.00
C ARG A 216 -16.32 -5.46 -8.77
N LEU A 217 -17.22 -5.36 -9.74
CA LEU A 217 -17.45 -4.12 -10.49
C LEU A 217 -18.61 -3.35 -9.82
N GLN A 218 -18.32 -2.17 -9.30
CA GLN A 218 -19.23 -1.40 -8.46
C GLN A 218 -19.92 -0.30 -9.29
N GLU A 219 -21.23 -0.46 -9.51
CA GLU A 219 -22.06 0.52 -10.23
C GLU A 219 -22.09 1.87 -9.51
N GLY A 220 -22.06 2.98 -10.25
CA GLY A 220 -22.14 4.32 -9.67
C GLY A 220 -20.86 4.80 -8.95
N CYS A 221 -19.82 3.98 -8.90
CA CYS A 221 -18.58 4.28 -8.18
C CYS A 221 -17.49 4.81 -9.12
N ASP A 222 -16.79 5.85 -8.65
CA ASP A 222 -15.70 6.54 -9.35
C ASP A 222 -14.31 6.11 -8.81
N HIS A 223 -13.27 6.89 -9.09
CA HIS A 223 -11.89 6.65 -8.62
C HIS A 223 -11.57 7.24 -7.24
N SER A 224 -12.53 7.91 -6.60
CA SER A 224 -12.23 8.80 -5.46
C SER A 224 -12.11 8.06 -4.14
N TYR A 225 -11.74 8.80 -3.08
CA TYR A 225 -11.82 8.26 -1.73
C TYR A 225 -13.26 8.01 -1.25
N TYR A 226 -14.30 8.55 -1.89
CA TYR A 226 -15.68 8.16 -1.60
C TYR A 226 -15.93 6.69 -1.98
N PHE A 227 -15.46 6.28 -3.15
CA PHE A 227 -15.45 4.88 -3.54
C PHE A 227 -14.62 4.02 -2.57
N ILE A 228 -13.37 4.40 -2.30
CA ILE A 228 -12.49 3.64 -1.38
C ILE A 228 -13.14 3.47 0.00
N SER A 229 -13.64 4.56 0.60
CA SER A 229 -14.25 4.52 1.94
C SER A 229 -15.54 3.69 2.00
N THR A 230 -16.27 3.56 0.88
CA THR A 230 -17.46 2.72 0.79
C THR A 230 -17.13 1.24 1.00
N PHE A 231 -15.99 0.78 0.48
CA PHE A 231 -15.61 -0.64 0.50
C PHE A 231 -14.42 -0.97 1.42
N ILE A 232 -13.82 0.02 2.08
CA ILE A 232 -12.60 -0.18 2.89
C ILE A 232 -12.78 -1.26 3.96
N THR A 233 -13.95 -1.34 4.60
CA THR A 233 -14.23 -2.31 5.66
C THR A 233 -14.17 -3.74 5.15
N ASP A 234 -14.62 -3.99 3.91
CA ASP A 234 -14.53 -5.31 3.29
C ASP A 234 -13.08 -5.71 3.04
N HIS A 235 -12.24 -4.78 2.59
CA HIS A 235 -10.80 -5.00 2.39
C HIS A 235 -10.08 -5.28 3.70
N ILE A 236 -10.34 -4.49 4.74
CA ILE A 236 -9.78 -4.73 6.08
C ILE A 236 -10.19 -6.13 6.58
N ARG A 237 -11.47 -6.51 6.44
CA ARG A 237 -11.96 -7.84 6.82
C ARG A 237 -11.32 -8.95 5.99
N HIS A 238 -11.12 -8.75 4.69
CA HIS A 238 -10.43 -9.69 3.81
C HIS A 238 -9.03 -9.97 4.33
N HIS A 239 -8.22 -8.93 4.53
CA HIS A 239 -6.87 -9.08 5.08
C HIS A 239 -6.87 -9.68 6.50
N ALA A 240 -7.83 -9.31 7.35
CA ALA A 240 -7.95 -9.84 8.70
C ALA A 240 -8.06 -11.37 8.72
N LYS A 241 -8.76 -11.98 7.76
CA LYS A 241 -8.90 -13.45 7.66
C LYS A 241 -7.56 -14.15 7.57
N TYR A 242 -6.57 -13.57 6.88
CA TYR A 242 -5.25 -14.16 6.67
C TYR A 242 -4.21 -13.70 7.70
N LEU A 243 -4.36 -12.48 8.23
CA LEU A 243 -3.45 -11.92 9.22
C LEU A 243 -3.71 -12.42 10.65
N ASN A 244 -4.94 -12.85 10.94
CA ASN A 244 -5.35 -13.38 12.24
C ASN A 244 -5.62 -14.90 12.23
N ALA A 245 -5.33 -15.58 11.11
CA ALA A 245 -5.35 -17.04 11.03
C ALA A 245 -4.22 -17.69 11.83
#